data_AF-A0A6B1DD40-F1
#
_entry.id   AF-A0A6B1DD40-F1
#
_cell.length_a   1.000
_cell.length_b   1.000
_cell.length_c   1.000
_cell.angle_alpha   90.00
_cell.angle_beta   90.00
_cell.angle_gamma   90.00
#
_symmetry.space_group_name_H-M   'P 1'
#
loop_
_entity.id
_entity.type
_entity.pdbx_description
1 polymer ?
#
loop_
_entity_poly.entity_id
_entity_poly.type
_entity_poly.pdbx_seq_one_letter_code
_entity_poly.pdbx_strand_id
1 'polypeptide(L)'
;MTNRSRRINRTTITYHSHIYNLAMSASGEAMALGLALSHYVASKRSSSAREDSGKELESLRNQTATLRQAVDKLLSALPSDAGIDSSRLSDHLGWIEHWLKRSSPISCAHDPIDIVRSDIPGVLKQFDKWYASQSVLDRALSDRIMPFIESGQLNAAIREAWPIFKTRMVERFGLSSEIDGSKLVVAIFGPDGATAGLLPGPKRDGYLNLFKGLYALSRNPLSHNDIRPNPAEVEAALLLISTTLTKVEQLPTEERPSKEGSGVTS
;
A
#
# COMPACT_ATOMS: atom_id res chain seq x y z
N MET A 1 -28.95 -11.58 -31.37
CA MET A 1 -28.61 -10.59 -30.33
C MET A 1 -27.55 -11.19 -29.41
N THR A 2 -26.26 -11.00 -29.73
CA THR A 2 -25.13 -11.54 -28.95
C THR A 2 -24.73 -10.55 -27.87
N ASN A 3 -24.99 -10.94 -26.62
CA ASN A 3 -24.68 -10.17 -25.43
C ASN A 3 -23.15 -10.16 -25.21
N ARG A 4 -22.49 -9.07 -25.64
CA ARG A 4 -21.08 -8.81 -25.33
C ARG A 4 -20.97 -8.53 -23.84
N SER A 5 -20.64 -9.58 -23.09
CA SER A 5 -20.18 -9.47 -21.70
C SER A 5 -18.94 -8.57 -21.68
N ARG A 6 -19.13 -7.30 -21.34
CA ARG A 6 -18.03 -6.38 -21.03
C ARG A 6 -17.31 -6.97 -19.83
N ARG A 7 -16.11 -7.51 -20.06
CA ARG A 7 -15.13 -7.73 -18.99
C ARG A 7 -14.89 -6.38 -18.34
N ILE A 8 -15.53 -6.14 -17.21
CA ILE A 8 -15.15 -5.07 -16.30
C ILE A 8 -13.76 -5.50 -15.81
N ASN A 9 -12.71 -4.87 -16.34
CA ASN A 9 -11.40 -4.91 -15.71
C ASN A 9 -11.62 -4.38 -14.29
N ARG A 10 -11.63 -5.29 -13.31
CA ARG A 10 -11.64 -4.94 -11.89
C ARG A 10 -10.25 -4.40 -11.57
N THR A 11 -10.03 -3.13 -11.91
CA THR A 11 -8.81 -2.42 -11.51
C THR A 11 -8.94 -2.17 -10.01
N THR A 12 -8.28 -2.99 -9.20
CA THR A 12 -8.08 -2.68 -7.78
C THR A 12 -7.22 -1.42 -7.71
N ILE A 13 -7.80 -0.30 -7.25
CA ILE A 13 -7.16 1.03 -7.22
C ILE A 13 -6.46 1.23 -5.87
N THR A 14 -5.48 0.38 -5.54
CA THR A 14 -4.56 0.67 -4.42
C THR A 14 -3.20 1.02 -4.99
N TYR A 15 -2.45 1.86 -4.26
CA TYR A 15 -1.07 2.18 -4.65
C TYR A 15 -0.22 0.92 -4.76
N HIS A 16 -0.40 -0.03 -3.83
CA HIS A 16 0.23 -1.35 -3.87
C HIS A 16 -0.10 -2.12 -5.16
N SER A 17 -1.38 -2.26 -5.51
CA SER A 17 -1.79 -2.94 -6.76
C SER A 17 -1.29 -2.21 -8.02
N HIS A 18 -1.20 -0.88 -8.00
CA HIS A 18 -0.64 -0.11 -9.11
C HIS A 18 0.83 -0.45 -9.36
N ILE A 19 1.66 -0.45 -8.31
CA ILE A 19 3.08 -0.81 -8.40
C ILE A 19 3.25 -2.25 -8.90
N TYR A 20 2.48 -3.18 -8.37
CA TYR A 20 2.51 -4.58 -8.82
C TYR A 20 2.11 -4.73 -10.29
N ASN A 21 1.11 -4.00 -10.76
CA ASN A 21 0.73 -4.02 -12.18
C ASN A 21 1.83 -3.48 -13.09
N LEU A 22 2.53 -2.41 -12.67
CA LEU A 22 3.68 -1.88 -13.41
C LEU A 22 4.84 -2.89 -13.43
N ALA A 23 5.12 -3.55 -12.30
CA ALA A 23 6.13 -4.58 -12.19
C ALA A 23 5.82 -5.82 -13.06
N MET A 24 4.55 -6.24 -13.10
CA MET A 24 4.10 -7.30 -13.99
C MET A 24 4.20 -6.91 -15.47
N SER A 25 3.89 -5.65 -15.82
CA SER A 25 4.10 -5.13 -17.17
C SER A 25 5.57 -5.19 -17.56
N ALA A 26 6.47 -4.68 -16.70
CA ALA A 26 7.91 -4.72 -16.95
C ALA A 26 8.46 -6.15 -17.06
N SER A 27 7.97 -7.05 -16.20
CA SER A 27 8.33 -8.49 -16.26
C SER A 27 7.88 -9.13 -17.57
N GLY A 28 6.67 -8.79 -18.04
CA GLY A 28 6.14 -9.28 -19.31
C GLY A 28 6.99 -8.84 -20.51
N GLU A 29 7.38 -7.57 -20.56
CA GLU A 29 8.27 -7.05 -21.61
C GLU A 29 9.67 -7.69 -21.56
N ALA A 30 10.21 -7.91 -20.35
CA ALA A 30 11.50 -8.58 -20.18
C ALA A 30 11.45 -10.04 -20.64
N MET A 31 10.38 -10.77 -20.33
CA MET A 31 10.18 -12.12 -20.84
C MET A 31 10.06 -12.15 -22.37
N ALA A 32 9.31 -11.21 -22.96
CA ALA A 32 9.17 -11.11 -24.41
C ALA A 32 10.52 -10.88 -25.09
N LEU A 33 11.32 -9.95 -24.55
CA LEU A 33 12.68 -9.69 -25.04
C LEU A 33 13.59 -10.92 -24.89
N GLY A 34 13.54 -11.62 -23.74
CA GLY A 34 14.32 -12.84 -23.51
C GLY A 34 13.99 -13.95 -24.51
N LEU A 35 12.72 -14.12 -24.86
CA LEU A 35 12.29 -15.05 -25.91
C LEU A 35 12.81 -14.65 -27.30
N ALA A 36 12.71 -13.36 -27.63
CA ALA A 36 13.22 -12.85 -28.91
C ALA A 36 14.74 -13.02 -29.03
N LEU A 37 15.49 -12.75 -27.95
CA LEU A 37 16.94 -13.00 -27.89
C LEU A 37 17.25 -14.48 -28.05
N SER A 38 16.51 -15.36 -27.40
CA SER A 38 16.69 -16.81 -27.52
C SER A 38 16.49 -17.29 -28.96
N HIS A 39 15.45 -16.80 -29.64
CA HIS A 39 15.22 -17.09 -31.07
C HIS A 39 16.36 -16.56 -31.95
N TYR A 40 16.83 -15.34 -31.69
CA TYR A 40 17.97 -14.76 -32.41
C TYR A 40 19.25 -15.60 -32.23
N VAL A 41 19.57 -16.03 -31.01
CA VAL A 41 20.74 -16.88 -30.75
C VAL A 41 20.61 -18.24 -31.47
N ALA A 42 19.41 -18.81 -31.51
CA ALA A 42 19.15 -20.06 -32.21
C ALA A 42 19.30 -19.90 -33.74
N SER A 43 18.76 -18.84 -34.33
CA SER A 43 18.82 -18.60 -35.78
C SER A 43 20.27 -18.41 -36.26
N LYS A 44 21.11 -17.75 -35.45
CA LYS A 44 22.54 -17.54 -35.75
C LYS A 44 23.40 -18.79 -35.76
N ARG A 45 22.95 -19.87 -35.12
CA ARG A 45 23.62 -21.17 -35.19
C ARG A 45 23.32 -21.92 -36.50
N SER A 46 22.31 -21.49 -37.25
CA SER A 46 21.96 -22.05 -38.57
C SER A 46 22.55 -21.19 -39.71
N SER A 47 23.22 -21.83 -40.66
CA SER A 47 24.14 -21.20 -41.62
C SER A 47 23.51 -20.31 -42.72
N SER A 48 22.17 -20.10 -42.72
CA SER A 48 21.46 -19.40 -43.81
C SER A 48 21.11 -17.92 -43.54
N ALA A 49 21.56 -17.32 -42.43
CA ALA A 49 20.93 -16.13 -41.85
C ALA A 49 21.71 -14.79 -42.00
N ARG A 50 22.32 -14.49 -43.15
CA ARG A 50 23.06 -13.21 -43.33
C ARG A 50 22.18 -12.00 -43.67
N GLU A 51 21.12 -12.15 -44.47
CA GLU A 51 20.28 -11.01 -44.89
C GLU A 51 19.22 -10.59 -43.85
N ASP A 52 18.70 -11.50 -43.00
CA ASP A 52 17.62 -11.18 -42.05
C ASP A 52 18.11 -10.54 -40.73
N SER A 53 19.43 -10.49 -40.55
CA SER A 53 20.10 -10.08 -39.31
C SER A 53 19.80 -8.66 -38.87
N GLY A 54 19.65 -7.75 -39.83
CA GLY A 54 19.42 -6.33 -39.54
C GLY A 54 18.01 -6.06 -39.04
N LYS A 55 17.01 -6.74 -39.60
CA LYS A 55 15.60 -6.62 -39.19
C LYS A 55 15.37 -7.23 -37.82
N GLU A 56 15.97 -8.38 -37.55
CA GLU A 56 15.92 -9.01 -36.22
C GLU A 56 16.55 -8.10 -35.15
N LEU A 57 17.72 -7.52 -35.43
CA LEU A 57 18.39 -6.61 -34.50
C LEU A 57 17.55 -5.37 -34.19
N GLU A 58 16.89 -4.80 -35.20
CA GLU A 58 16.01 -3.66 -35.01
C GLU A 58 14.75 -4.03 -34.21
N SER A 59 14.20 -5.22 -34.42
CA SER A 59 13.11 -5.75 -33.59
C SER A 59 13.51 -5.87 -32.12
N LEU A 60 14.71 -6.37 -31.83
CA LEU A 60 15.24 -6.46 -30.46
C LEU A 60 15.41 -5.08 -29.81
N ARG A 61 15.87 -4.09 -30.57
CA ARG A 61 15.99 -2.70 -30.09
C ARG A 61 14.63 -2.10 -29.75
N ASN A 62 13.63 -2.32 -30.61
CA ASN A 62 12.27 -1.85 -30.35
C ASN A 62 11.67 -2.49 -29.09
N GLN A 63 11.85 -3.81 -28.91
CA GLN A 63 11.42 -4.50 -27.69
C GLN A 63 12.16 -4.00 -26.44
N THR A 64 13.46 -3.70 -26.58
CA THR A 64 14.25 -3.09 -25.50
C THR A 64 13.72 -1.70 -25.13
N ALA A 65 13.31 -0.88 -26.11
CA ALA A 65 12.71 0.42 -25.84
C ALA A 65 11.34 0.30 -25.13
N THR A 66 10.53 -0.70 -25.48
CA THR A 66 9.26 -1.00 -24.78
C THR A 66 9.52 -1.42 -23.33
N LEU A 67 10.49 -2.32 -23.11
CA LEU A 67 10.91 -2.72 -21.77
C LEU A 67 11.43 -1.53 -20.95
N ARG A 68 12.29 -0.69 -21.52
CA ARG A 68 12.79 0.55 -20.90
C ARG A 68 11.63 1.42 -20.44
N GLN A 69 10.65 1.67 -21.32
CA GLN A 69 9.48 2.46 -20.97
C GLN A 69 8.66 1.84 -19.82
N ALA A 70 8.50 0.52 -19.79
CA ALA A 70 7.79 -0.17 -18.72
C ALA A 70 8.53 -0.05 -17.37
N VAL A 71 9.85 -0.19 -17.39
CA VAL A 71 10.69 -0.02 -16.20
C VAL A 71 10.71 1.44 -15.73
N ASP A 72 10.85 2.41 -16.62
CA ASP A 72 10.81 3.83 -16.25
C ASP A 72 9.48 4.19 -15.58
N LYS A 73 8.36 3.67 -16.09
CA LYS A 73 7.04 3.82 -15.44
C LYS A 73 7.03 3.21 -14.05
N LEU A 74 7.53 1.99 -13.86
CA LEU A 74 7.64 1.36 -12.54
C LEU A 74 8.48 2.24 -11.60
N LEU A 75 9.70 2.62 -12.00
CA LEU A 75 10.62 3.37 -11.16
C LEU A 75 10.09 4.77 -10.82
N SER A 76 9.46 5.45 -11.77
CA SER A 76 8.84 6.77 -11.54
C SER A 76 7.65 6.73 -10.58
N ALA A 77 6.99 5.57 -10.46
CA ALA A 77 5.86 5.39 -9.56
C ALA A 77 6.29 5.01 -8.14
N LEU A 78 7.53 4.55 -7.94
CA LEU A 78 8.03 4.16 -6.62
C LEU A 78 8.17 5.39 -5.69
N PRO A 79 8.05 5.20 -4.36
CA PRO A 79 8.20 6.30 -3.41
C PRO A 79 9.66 6.73 -3.33
N SER A 80 9.92 8.04 -3.44
CA SER A 80 11.27 8.60 -3.41
C SER A 80 11.95 8.49 -2.03
N ASP A 81 11.15 8.42 -0.96
CA ASP A 81 11.60 8.28 0.42
C ASP A 81 11.79 6.82 0.86
N ALA A 82 11.51 5.85 -0.01
CA ALA A 82 11.53 4.44 0.34
C ALA A 82 12.93 3.80 0.38
N GLY A 83 13.95 4.49 -0.15
CA GLY A 83 15.32 3.95 -0.22
C GLY A 83 15.42 2.64 -1.02
N ILE A 84 14.54 2.46 -2.01
CA ILE A 84 14.49 1.24 -2.83
C ILE A 84 15.67 1.24 -3.80
N ASP A 85 16.55 0.27 -3.65
CA ASP A 85 17.66 0.06 -4.59
C ASP A 85 17.14 -0.60 -5.88
N SER A 86 17.17 0.17 -6.97
CA SER A 86 16.83 -0.24 -8.34
C SER A 86 18.05 -0.20 -9.28
N SER A 87 19.26 -0.07 -8.74
CA SER A 87 20.50 0.04 -9.52
C SER A 87 20.68 -1.14 -10.48
N ARG A 88 20.54 -2.37 -9.99
CA ARG A 88 20.66 -3.59 -10.80
C ARG A 88 19.69 -3.65 -11.98
N LEU A 89 18.43 -3.28 -11.74
CA LEU A 89 17.41 -3.22 -12.80
C LEU A 89 17.82 -2.20 -13.89
N SER A 90 18.35 -1.05 -13.47
CA SER A 90 18.81 -0.01 -14.38
C SER A 90 20.07 -0.44 -15.15
N ASP A 91 20.99 -1.13 -14.46
CA ASP A 91 22.25 -1.64 -15.02
C ASP A 91 22.00 -2.69 -16.09
N HIS A 92 21.18 -3.72 -15.84
CA HIS A 92 20.86 -4.75 -16.84
C HIS A 92 20.22 -4.16 -18.09
N LEU A 93 19.33 -3.16 -17.96
CA LEU A 93 18.80 -2.46 -19.13
C LEU A 93 19.88 -1.69 -19.89
N GLY A 94 20.79 -1.03 -19.17
CA GLY A 94 21.95 -0.35 -19.75
C GLY A 94 22.84 -1.33 -20.53
N TRP A 95 23.09 -2.52 -19.99
CA TRP A 95 23.85 -3.58 -20.66
C TRP A 95 23.16 -4.10 -21.91
N ILE A 96 21.85 -4.34 -21.86
CA ILE A 96 21.07 -4.76 -23.03
C ILE A 96 21.22 -3.73 -24.17
N GLU A 97 20.94 -2.46 -23.89
CA GLU A 97 21.04 -1.39 -24.90
C GLU A 97 22.47 -1.27 -25.45
N HIS A 98 23.45 -1.33 -24.56
CA HIS A 98 24.86 -1.27 -24.91
C HIS A 98 25.26 -2.39 -25.90
N TRP A 99 24.87 -3.63 -25.62
CA TRP A 99 25.22 -4.79 -26.45
C TRP A 99 24.43 -4.83 -27.77
N LEU A 100 23.17 -4.41 -27.77
CA LEU A 100 22.38 -4.29 -29.01
C LEU A 100 22.87 -3.16 -29.92
N LYS A 101 23.42 -2.07 -29.36
CA LYS A 101 24.08 -1.01 -30.14
C LYS A 101 25.33 -1.51 -30.84
N ARG A 102 26.04 -2.47 -30.24
CA ARG A 102 27.24 -3.12 -30.79
C ARG A 102 26.93 -4.34 -31.68
N SER A 103 25.65 -4.58 -31.98
CA SER A 103 25.22 -5.74 -32.77
C SER A 103 25.68 -7.08 -32.19
N SER A 104 25.77 -7.18 -30.85
CA SER A 104 26.14 -8.40 -30.12
C SER A 104 25.06 -8.83 -29.12
N PRO A 105 23.85 -9.26 -29.57
CA PRO A 105 22.74 -9.60 -28.66
C PRO A 105 23.01 -10.80 -27.76
N ILE A 106 23.93 -11.70 -28.16
CA ILE A 106 24.30 -12.87 -27.35
C ILE A 106 24.89 -12.44 -26.01
N SER A 107 25.61 -11.31 -25.97
CA SER A 107 26.26 -10.79 -24.77
C SER A 107 25.26 -10.38 -23.68
N CYS A 108 24.01 -10.10 -24.04
CA CYS A 108 22.95 -9.70 -23.12
C CYS A 108 21.79 -10.72 -23.02
N ALA A 109 21.98 -11.95 -23.51
CA ALA A 109 20.90 -12.94 -23.54
C ALA A 109 20.38 -13.36 -22.16
N HIS A 110 21.17 -13.15 -21.10
CA HIS A 110 20.81 -13.49 -19.73
C HIS A 110 20.10 -12.35 -19.00
N ASP A 111 20.38 -11.09 -19.35
CA ASP A 111 19.89 -9.90 -18.65
C ASP A 111 18.35 -9.88 -18.48
N PRO A 112 17.51 -10.21 -19.50
CA PRO A 112 16.06 -10.18 -19.30
C PRO A 112 15.57 -11.26 -18.32
N ILE A 113 16.27 -12.38 -18.23
CA ILE A 113 15.95 -13.44 -17.26
C ILE A 113 16.28 -12.96 -15.85
N ASP A 114 17.40 -12.27 -15.66
CA ASP A 114 17.80 -11.74 -14.35
C ASP A 114 16.87 -10.61 -13.90
N ILE A 115 16.43 -9.75 -14.83
CA ILE A 115 15.39 -8.73 -14.56
C ILE A 115 14.14 -9.36 -13.96
N VAL A 116 13.65 -10.45 -14.57
CA VAL A 116 12.42 -11.13 -14.16
C VAL A 116 12.60 -11.93 -12.87
N ARG A 117 13.72 -12.64 -12.73
CA ARG A 117 13.94 -13.57 -11.60
C ARG A 117 14.46 -12.90 -10.35
N SER A 118 15.16 -11.78 -10.49
CA SER A 118 15.94 -11.17 -9.40
C SER A 118 15.61 -9.71 -9.21
N ASP A 119 15.71 -8.89 -10.27
CA ASP A 119 15.71 -7.43 -10.08
C ASP A 119 14.32 -6.89 -9.73
N ILE A 120 13.30 -7.22 -10.53
CA ILE A 120 11.91 -6.82 -10.24
C ILE A 120 11.43 -7.40 -8.90
N PRO A 121 11.64 -8.70 -8.59
CA PRO A 121 11.33 -9.23 -7.27
C PRO A 121 12.08 -8.54 -6.12
N GLY A 122 13.35 -8.15 -6.34
CA GLY A 122 14.15 -7.41 -5.38
C GLY A 122 13.60 -6.01 -5.10
N VAL A 123 13.16 -5.30 -6.14
CA VAL A 123 12.47 -4.01 -6.04
C VAL A 123 11.13 -4.16 -5.29
N LEU A 124 10.31 -5.15 -5.67
CA LEU A 124 9.01 -5.39 -5.02
C LEU A 124 9.16 -5.75 -3.53
N LYS A 125 10.14 -6.58 -3.18
CA LYS A 125 10.41 -6.93 -1.78
C LYS A 125 10.75 -5.70 -0.92
N GLN A 126 11.54 -4.78 -1.46
CA GLN A 126 11.87 -3.52 -0.77
C GLN A 126 10.63 -2.61 -0.68
N PHE A 127 9.85 -2.50 -1.76
CA PHE A 127 8.59 -1.78 -1.78
C PHE A 127 7.60 -2.32 -0.74
N ASP A 128 7.40 -3.64 -0.64
CA ASP A 128 6.50 -4.25 0.34
C ASP A 128 6.93 -3.95 1.77
N LYS A 129 8.24 -4.02 2.05
CA LYS A 129 8.79 -3.67 3.36
C LYS A 129 8.50 -2.20 3.70
N TRP A 130 8.73 -1.29 2.76
CA TRP A 130 8.41 0.12 2.94
C TRP A 130 6.91 0.33 3.12
N TYR A 131 6.07 -0.26 2.26
CA TYR A 131 4.62 -0.11 2.28
C TYR A 131 4.04 -0.59 3.61
N ALA A 132 4.50 -1.74 4.11
CA ALA A 132 4.13 -2.25 5.42
C ALA A 132 4.52 -1.29 6.56
N SER A 133 5.64 -0.56 6.43
CA SER A 133 6.06 0.45 7.41
C SER A 133 5.23 1.74 7.36
N GLN A 134 4.55 2.01 6.24
CA GLN A 134 3.58 3.11 6.14
C GLN A 134 2.22 2.72 6.72
N SER A 135 1.88 1.43 6.65
CA SER A 135 0.62 0.88 7.18
C SER A 135 0.79 0.31 8.58
N VAL A 136 1.57 0.96 9.46
CA VAL A 136 1.70 0.52 10.86
C VAL A 136 0.35 0.67 11.52
N LEU A 137 -0.35 -0.47 11.59
CA LEU A 137 -1.50 -0.57 12.46
C LEU A 137 -1.01 -0.41 13.89
N ASP A 138 -1.79 0.27 14.73
CA ASP A 138 -1.55 0.32 16.15
C ASP A 138 -1.36 -1.12 16.64
N ARG A 139 -0.24 -1.39 17.32
CA ARG A 139 0.18 -2.76 17.60
C ARG A 139 -0.85 -3.51 18.42
N ALA A 140 -1.38 -2.90 19.48
CA ALA A 140 -2.36 -3.59 20.32
C ALA A 140 -3.73 -3.76 19.64
N LEU A 141 -4.10 -2.84 18.73
CA LEU A 141 -5.23 -3.04 17.84
C LEU A 141 -4.98 -4.23 16.91
N SER A 142 -3.84 -4.26 16.22
CA SER A 142 -3.43 -5.34 15.32
C SER A 142 -3.45 -6.70 16.02
N ASP A 143 -2.80 -6.82 17.17
CA ASP A 143 -2.71 -8.08 17.93
C ASP A 143 -4.10 -8.64 18.30
N ARG A 144 -5.10 -7.77 18.52
CA ARG A 144 -6.47 -8.16 18.85
C ARG A 144 -7.32 -8.49 17.63
N ILE A 145 -7.14 -7.79 16.51
CA ILE A 145 -8.00 -7.98 15.32
C ILE A 145 -7.49 -9.08 14.39
N MET A 146 -6.18 -9.33 14.35
CA MET A 146 -5.56 -10.27 13.39
C MET A 146 -6.17 -11.68 13.43
N PRO A 147 -6.44 -12.32 14.59
CA PRO A 147 -7.07 -13.63 14.63
C PRO A 147 -8.46 -13.66 13.94
N PHE A 148 -9.21 -12.56 13.99
CA PHE A 148 -10.50 -12.44 13.32
C PHE A 148 -10.34 -12.23 11.81
N ILE A 149 -9.34 -11.47 11.39
CA ILE A 149 -9.01 -11.29 9.97
C ILE A 149 -8.58 -12.61 9.34
N GLU A 150 -7.65 -13.33 9.97
CA GLU A 150 -7.14 -14.62 9.49
C GLU A 150 -8.22 -15.69 9.40
N SER A 151 -9.19 -15.69 10.32
CA SER A 151 -10.34 -16.60 10.30
C SER A 151 -11.50 -16.12 9.43
N GLY A 152 -11.36 -14.98 8.72
CA GLY A 152 -12.41 -14.42 7.86
C GLY A 152 -13.61 -13.84 8.62
N GLN A 153 -13.52 -13.69 9.94
CA GLN A 153 -14.54 -13.14 10.83
C GLN A 153 -14.48 -11.61 10.85
N LEU A 154 -14.66 -10.99 9.69
CA LEU A 154 -14.49 -9.54 9.51
C LEU A 154 -15.43 -8.69 10.38
N ASN A 155 -16.63 -9.21 10.68
CA ASN A 155 -17.56 -8.60 11.64
C ASN A 155 -16.98 -8.50 13.05
N ALA A 156 -16.34 -9.58 13.51
CA ALA A 156 -15.72 -9.62 14.82
C ALA A 156 -14.51 -8.67 14.87
N ALA A 157 -13.71 -8.59 13.79
CA ALA A 157 -12.59 -7.65 13.70
C ALA A 157 -13.03 -6.19 13.91
N ILE A 158 -14.09 -5.73 13.22
CA ILE A 158 -14.62 -4.36 13.40
C ILE A 158 -15.21 -4.17 14.79
N ARG A 159 -15.99 -5.14 15.29
CA ARG A 159 -16.60 -5.06 16.62
C ARG A 159 -15.55 -4.99 17.74
N GLU A 160 -14.39 -5.60 17.53
CA GLU A 160 -13.27 -5.59 18.47
C GLU A 160 -12.45 -4.28 18.41
N ALA A 161 -12.34 -3.67 17.23
CA ALA A 161 -11.57 -2.44 17.03
C ALA A 161 -12.15 -1.23 17.79
N TRP A 162 -13.47 -1.09 17.81
CA TRP A 162 -14.13 0.08 18.42
C TRP A 162 -14.03 0.16 19.95
N PRO A 163 -14.16 -0.93 20.71
CA PRO A 163 -13.87 -0.94 22.14
C PRO A 163 -12.44 -0.50 22.47
N ILE A 164 -11.44 -0.95 21.69
CA ILE A 164 -10.04 -0.54 21.88
C ILE A 164 -9.91 0.97 21.69
N PHE A 165 -10.48 1.49 20.61
CA PHE A 165 -10.53 2.93 20.36
C PHE A 165 -11.20 3.67 21.53
N LYS A 166 -12.38 3.23 21.95
CA LYS A 166 -13.12 3.82 23.08
C LYS A 166 -12.25 3.90 24.33
N THR A 167 -11.72 2.77 24.78
CA THR A 167 -10.96 2.68 26.02
C THR A 167 -9.79 3.65 26.02
N ARG A 168 -8.99 3.65 24.95
CA ARG A 168 -7.81 4.54 24.87
C ARG A 168 -8.18 6.00 24.83
N MET A 169 -9.25 6.37 24.12
CA MET A 169 -9.70 7.76 24.07
C MET A 169 -10.22 8.24 25.43
N VAL A 170 -11.01 7.40 26.11
CA VAL A 170 -11.52 7.69 27.46
C VAL A 170 -10.35 7.89 28.43
N GLU A 171 -9.38 6.99 28.44
CA GLU A 171 -8.20 7.07 29.31
C GLU A 171 -7.36 8.32 28.99
N ARG A 172 -7.08 8.56 27.71
CA ARG A 172 -6.24 9.68 27.26
C ARG A 172 -6.82 11.03 27.65
N PHE A 173 -8.12 11.22 27.47
CA PHE A 173 -8.78 12.50 27.71
C PHE A 173 -9.46 12.59 29.08
N GLY A 174 -9.30 11.57 29.94
CA GLY A 174 -9.89 11.55 31.28
C GLY A 174 -11.42 11.61 31.28
N LEU A 175 -12.07 11.01 30.29
CA LEU A 175 -13.52 11.04 30.14
C LEU A 175 -14.19 9.94 30.97
N SER A 176 -15.52 10.01 31.11
CA SER A 176 -16.28 8.91 31.72
C SER A 176 -16.28 7.67 30.82
N SER A 177 -16.13 6.49 31.42
CA SER A 177 -16.16 5.18 30.74
C SER A 177 -17.54 4.83 30.15
N GLU A 178 -18.60 5.53 30.58
CA GLU A 178 -19.95 5.36 30.06
C GLU A 178 -20.16 6.04 28.70
N ILE A 179 -19.30 6.99 28.34
CA ILE A 179 -19.42 7.73 27.08
C ILE A 179 -18.91 6.85 25.92
N ASP A 180 -19.72 6.69 24.88
CA ASP A 180 -19.38 5.88 23.70
C ASP A 180 -19.87 6.54 22.41
N GLY A 181 -19.35 6.05 21.28
CA GLY A 181 -19.74 6.42 19.93
C GLY A 181 -19.73 7.91 19.65
N SER A 182 -20.75 8.40 18.96
CA SER A 182 -20.84 9.81 18.57
C SER A 182 -20.74 10.76 19.77
N LYS A 183 -21.20 10.35 20.96
CA LYS A 183 -21.07 11.15 22.18
C LYS A 183 -19.61 11.26 22.62
N LEU A 184 -18.85 10.16 22.55
CA LEU A 184 -17.42 10.16 22.85
C LEU A 184 -16.66 11.09 21.90
N VAL A 185 -16.95 10.99 20.60
CA VAL A 185 -16.30 11.84 19.59
C VAL A 185 -16.60 13.32 19.85
N VAL A 186 -17.84 13.68 20.20
CA VAL A 186 -18.21 15.07 20.58
C VAL A 186 -17.52 15.50 21.87
N ALA A 187 -17.39 14.62 22.86
CA ALA A 187 -16.70 14.95 24.10
C ALA A 187 -15.20 15.25 23.89
N ILE A 188 -14.59 14.68 22.84
CA ILE A 188 -13.17 14.91 22.52
C ILE A 188 -13.00 16.11 21.58
N PHE A 189 -13.72 16.10 20.45
CA PHE A 189 -13.53 17.03 19.33
C PHE A 189 -14.68 18.02 19.15
N GLY A 190 -15.63 18.09 20.07
CA GLY A 190 -16.69 19.10 20.03
C GLY A 190 -16.17 20.52 20.26
N PRO A 191 -17.02 21.55 20.04
CA PRO A 191 -16.68 22.94 20.33
C PRO A 191 -16.10 23.15 21.74
N ASP A 192 -16.67 22.44 22.71
CA ASP A 192 -16.30 22.46 24.14
C ASP A 192 -15.67 21.12 24.59
N GLY A 193 -15.14 20.34 23.67
CA GLY A 193 -14.53 19.04 23.95
C GLY A 193 -13.12 19.12 24.54
N ALA A 194 -12.55 17.98 24.90
CA ALA A 194 -11.21 17.87 25.52
C ALA A 194 -10.06 18.43 24.66
N THR A 195 -10.28 18.64 23.37
CA THR A 195 -9.31 19.27 22.45
C THR A 195 -9.62 20.73 22.12
N ALA A 196 -10.64 21.32 22.77
CA ALA A 196 -10.94 22.74 22.64
C ALA A 196 -9.75 23.58 23.15
N GLY A 197 -9.36 24.61 22.39
CA GLY A 197 -8.17 25.40 22.68
C GLY A 197 -6.82 24.71 22.38
N LEU A 198 -6.77 23.38 22.31
CA LEU A 198 -5.58 22.61 21.97
C LEU A 198 -5.40 22.38 20.47
N LEU A 199 -6.51 22.41 19.72
CA LEU A 199 -6.52 22.25 18.27
C LEU A 199 -7.19 23.44 17.56
N PRO A 200 -6.69 23.83 16.37
CA PRO A 200 -7.41 24.77 15.51
C PRO A 200 -8.79 24.22 15.12
N GLY A 201 -9.80 25.10 15.09
CA GLY A 201 -11.19 24.75 14.77
C GLY A 201 -11.36 23.83 13.56
N PRO A 202 -10.80 24.16 12.38
CA PRO A 202 -10.92 23.32 11.19
C PRO A 202 -10.34 21.90 11.36
N LYS A 203 -9.22 21.76 12.08
CA LYS A 203 -8.59 20.46 12.32
C LYS A 203 -9.44 19.61 13.28
N ARG A 204 -9.99 20.24 14.30
CA ARG A 204 -10.90 19.61 15.25
C ARG A 204 -12.19 19.15 14.56
N ASP A 205 -12.81 20.00 13.76
CA ASP A 205 -14.03 19.67 13.00
C ASP A 205 -13.79 18.52 12.02
N GLY A 206 -12.59 18.47 11.41
CA GLY A 206 -12.15 17.35 10.58
C GLY A 206 -12.16 16.02 11.33
N TYR A 207 -11.57 15.96 12.53
CA TYR A 207 -11.60 14.75 13.36
C TYR A 207 -13.02 14.38 13.81
N LEU A 208 -13.80 15.37 14.25
CA LEU A 208 -15.19 15.18 14.68
C LEU A 208 -16.02 14.53 13.57
N ASN A 209 -15.95 15.06 12.35
CA ASN A 209 -16.70 14.57 11.21
C ASN A 209 -16.22 13.19 10.74
N LEU A 210 -14.89 12.99 10.68
CA LEU A 210 -14.30 11.70 10.31
C LEU A 210 -14.77 10.58 11.23
N PHE A 211 -14.63 10.75 12.54
CA PHE A 211 -14.97 9.69 13.50
C PHE A 211 -16.47 9.45 13.61
N LYS A 212 -17.30 10.50 13.57
CA LYS A 212 -18.76 10.33 13.53
C LYS A 212 -19.19 9.53 12.30
N GLY A 213 -18.66 9.89 11.13
CA GLY A 213 -18.94 9.18 9.88
C GLY A 213 -18.47 7.73 9.94
N LEU A 214 -17.23 7.50 10.35
CA LEU A 214 -16.63 6.16 10.45
C LEU A 214 -17.41 5.26 11.42
N TYR A 215 -17.84 5.80 12.56
CA TYR A 215 -18.66 5.07 13.52
C TYR A 215 -20.02 4.70 12.95
N ALA A 216 -20.70 5.66 12.32
CA ALA A 216 -22.01 5.46 11.71
C ALA A 216 -21.99 4.45 10.57
N LEU A 217 -20.89 4.39 9.80
CA LEU A 217 -20.76 3.51 8.64
C LEU A 217 -20.23 2.12 8.97
N SER A 218 -19.34 1.98 9.96
CA SER A 218 -18.69 0.68 10.22
C SER A 218 -19.22 -0.04 11.46
N ARG A 219 -19.66 0.66 12.52
CA ARG A 219 -20.13 0.00 13.76
C ARG A 219 -21.64 -0.19 13.77
N ASN A 220 -22.41 0.83 13.38
CA ASN A 220 -23.87 0.80 13.48
C ASN A 220 -24.51 -0.32 12.64
N PRO A 221 -24.14 -0.52 11.36
CA PRO A 221 -24.74 -1.59 10.56
C PRO A 221 -24.46 -2.97 11.16
N LEU A 222 -23.27 -3.18 11.71
CA LEU A 222 -22.88 -4.44 12.33
C LEU A 222 -23.49 -4.67 13.70
N SER A 223 -23.98 -3.62 14.37
CA SER A 223 -24.64 -3.74 15.68
C SER A 223 -26.13 -4.01 15.55
N HIS A 224 -26.72 -3.68 14.39
CA HIS A 224 -28.17 -3.69 14.20
C HIS A 224 -28.67 -4.55 13.04
N ASN A 225 -27.82 -4.89 12.06
CA ASN A 225 -28.21 -5.66 10.89
C ASN A 225 -27.29 -6.90 10.73
N ASP A 226 -27.87 -8.05 10.39
CA ASP A 226 -27.14 -9.28 9.97
C ASP A 226 -26.54 -9.12 8.56
N ILE A 227 -25.79 -8.04 8.35
CA ILE A 227 -25.13 -7.75 7.08
C ILE A 227 -23.73 -8.38 7.12
N ARG A 228 -23.41 -9.15 6.08
CA ARG A 228 -22.04 -9.56 5.81
C ARG A 228 -21.29 -8.36 5.23
N PRO A 229 -20.28 -7.81 5.91
CA PRO A 229 -19.61 -6.61 5.47
C PRO A 229 -18.72 -6.92 4.27
N ASN A 230 -18.60 -5.95 3.39
CA ASN A 230 -17.65 -6.00 2.29
C ASN A 230 -16.22 -6.00 2.88
N PRO A 231 -15.35 -6.95 2.52
CA PRO A 231 -13.98 -6.98 3.02
C PRO A 231 -13.21 -5.69 2.80
N ALA A 232 -13.39 -5.04 1.64
CA ALA A 232 -12.72 -3.78 1.33
C ALA A 232 -13.17 -2.63 2.25
N GLU A 233 -14.45 -2.61 2.65
CA GLU A 233 -14.97 -1.62 3.60
C GLU A 233 -14.43 -1.87 5.01
N VAL A 234 -14.28 -3.14 5.41
CA VAL A 234 -13.71 -3.52 6.70
C VAL A 234 -12.24 -3.14 6.77
N GLU A 235 -11.45 -3.47 5.75
CA GLU A 235 -10.04 -3.08 5.67
C GLU A 235 -9.87 -1.57 5.73
N ALA A 236 -10.66 -0.81 4.95
CA ALA A 236 -10.64 0.64 4.97
C ALA A 236 -10.99 1.20 6.36
N ALA A 237 -12.01 0.64 7.01
CA ALA A 237 -12.42 1.08 8.34
C ALA A 237 -11.35 0.79 9.40
N LEU A 238 -10.77 -0.42 9.41
CA LEU A 238 -9.70 -0.79 10.35
C LEU A 238 -8.45 0.06 10.16
N LEU A 239 -8.04 0.31 8.91
CA LEU A 239 -6.91 1.17 8.60
C LEU A 239 -7.16 2.60 9.07
N LEU A 240 -8.37 3.14 8.86
CA LEU A 240 -8.74 4.48 9.32
C LEU A 240 -8.80 4.56 10.84
N ILE A 241 -9.42 3.60 11.53
CA ILE A 241 -9.45 3.54 13.01
C ILE A 241 -8.02 3.57 13.53
N SER A 242 -7.18 2.67 13.01
CA SER A 242 -5.80 2.54 13.43
C SER A 242 -4.96 3.79 13.19
N THR A 243 -4.98 4.32 11.96
CA THR A 243 -4.21 5.52 11.61
C THR A 243 -4.64 6.71 12.45
N THR A 244 -5.94 6.82 12.72
CA THR A 244 -6.46 7.94 13.49
C THR A 244 -6.16 7.77 14.98
N LEU A 245 -6.17 6.55 15.51
CA LEU A 245 -5.74 6.27 16.87
C LEU A 245 -4.30 6.74 17.10
N THR A 246 -3.37 6.36 16.22
CA THR A 246 -1.96 6.81 16.27
C THR A 246 -1.86 8.34 16.21
N LYS A 247 -2.63 9.00 15.34
CA LYS A 247 -2.63 10.47 15.23
C LYS A 247 -3.19 11.15 16.47
N VAL A 248 -4.25 10.60 17.07
CA VAL A 248 -4.87 11.16 18.27
C VAL A 248 -3.96 10.98 19.49
N GLU A 249 -3.22 9.89 19.56
CA GLU A 249 -2.21 9.65 20.59
C GLU A 249 -1.02 10.62 20.53
N GLN A 250 -0.86 11.33 19.42
CA GLN A 250 0.13 12.40 19.25
C GLN A 250 -0.44 13.80 19.52
N LEU A 251 -1.75 13.93 19.78
CA LEU A 251 -2.35 15.23 20.05
C LEU A 251 -1.98 15.76 21.43
N PRO A 252 -1.85 17.08 21.60
CA PRO A 252 -1.71 17.67 22.92
C PRO A 252 -2.89 17.28 23.82
N THR A 253 -2.58 17.02 25.09
CA THR A 253 -3.54 16.84 26.19
C THR A 253 -3.21 17.86 27.26
N GLU A 254 -4.20 18.36 28.00
CA GLU A 254 -3.90 19.17 29.19
C GLU A 254 -3.03 18.33 30.14
N GLU A 255 -1.88 18.88 30.56
CA GLU A 255 -1.06 18.24 31.59
C GLU A 255 -1.92 18.10 32.85
N ARG A 256 -2.16 16.86 33.29
CA ARG A 256 -2.78 16.67 34.61
C ARG A 256 -1.83 17.26 35.65
N PRO A 257 -2.27 18.18 36.52
CA PRO A 257 -1.48 18.53 37.69
C PRO A 257 -1.21 17.24 38.47
N SER A 258 0.07 16.92 38.67
CA SER A 258 0.49 15.83 39.53
C SER A 258 -0.16 16.02 40.88
N LYS A 259 -0.91 15.01 41.35
CA LYS A 259 -1.40 14.96 42.73
C LYS A 259 -0.22 14.68 43.65
N GLU A 260 0.60 15.70 43.92
CA GLU A 260 1.53 15.70 45.04
C GLU A 260 1.20 16.89 45.94
N GLY A 261 0.85 16.60 47.20
CA GLY A 261 0.77 17.63 48.24
C GLY A 261 -0.52 17.71 49.07
N SER A 262 -1.24 16.61 49.34
CA SER A 262 -2.12 16.57 50.53
C SER A 262 -1.41 15.82 51.66
N GLY A 263 -0.27 16.36 52.08
CA GLY A 263 0.34 16.02 53.36
C GLY A 263 -0.42 16.75 54.46
N VAL A 264 -1.40 16.06 55.04
CA VAL A 264 -2.01 16.44 56.32
C VAL A 264 -0.91 16.33 57.37
N THR A 265 -0.53 17.45 57.98
CA THR A 265 0.12 17.44 59.30
C THR A 265 -0.85 18.08 60.28
N SER A 266 -1.45 17.22 61.09
CA SER A 266 -2.00 17.57 62.40
C SER A 266 -0.88 17.89 63.38
#